data_AF-A0A238XUD1-F1
#
_entry.id   AF-A0A238XUD1-F1
#
_cell.length_a   1.000
_cell.length_b   1.000
_cell.length_c   1.000
_cell.angle_alpha   90.00
_cell.angle_beta   90.00
_cell.angle_gamma   90.00
#
_symmetry.space_group_name_H-M   'P 1'
#
loop_
_entity.id
_entity.type
_entity.pdbx_description
1 polymer ?
#
loop_
_entity_poly.entity_id
_entity_poly.type
_entity_poly.pdbx_seq_one_letter_code
_entity_poly.pdbx_strand_id
1 'polypeptide(L)'
;MTANPIGGLPDRPLTHSDIRALAGHHSIDICHPVYQLVDDEDAIISVFIGVGEQVHVLIFDPEKRAWVKVDSTGSWEGLTEDVGLDDDRLTEQIEAGYDEDEIEPAGYLNDPLDGFAANLPQEPLTAAQITAIGDRGFIPEAIPFTRHKSTDRYVSFVLAFDEPIENRRLFAAYGYNPETNTWEVAHSLDVTDVERDDEAVFETLAEHITTWITDHYELSELAIDEEDVS
;
A
#
# COMPACT_ATOMS: atom_id res chain seq x y z
N MET A 1 25.67 8.41 2.28
CA MET A 1 25.72 6.96 1.98
C MET A 1 24.63 6.33 2.82
N THR A 2 23.45 6.14 2.25
CA THR A 2 22.33 5.45 2.91
C THR A 2 22.63 3.95 2.85
N ALA A 3 22.53 3.27 3.99
CA ALA A 3 22.71 1.83 4.05
C ALA A 3 21.66 1.15 3.15
N ASN A 4 22.05 0.14 2.37
CA ASN A 4 21.11 -0.68 1.64
C ASN A 4 20.23 -1.42 2.67
N PRO A 5 18.93 -1.10 2.80
CA PRO A 5 18.10 -1.65 3.87
C PRO A 5 17.96 -3.18 3.78
N ILE A 6 18.08 -3.75 2.58
CA ILE A 6 18.04 -5.20 2.34
C ILE A 6 19.29 -5.89 2.90
N GLY A 7 20.45 -5.23 2.83
CA GLY A 7 21.71 -5.77 3.37
C GLY A 7 21.80 -5.77 4.90
N GLY A 8 20.79 -5.22 5.58
CA GLY A 8 20.71 -5.10 7.04
C GLY A 8 19.58 -5.92 7.68
N LEU A 9 18.93 -6.81 6.92
CA LEU A 9 17.87 -7.67 7.46
C LEU A 9 18.41 -8.64 8.53
N PRO A 10 17.59 -9.00 9.54
CA PRO A 10 18.02 -9.85 10.64
C PRO A 10 18.27 -11.29 10.19
N ASP A 11 19.03 -12.05 10.97
CA ASP A 11 19.34 -13.49 10.74
C ASP A 11 18.23 -14.43 11.22
N ARG A 12 16.98 -13.96 11.14
CA ARG A 12 15.73 -14.63 11.53
C ARG A 12 14.59 -14.19 10.60
N PRO A 13 13.44 -14.92 10.58
CA PRO A 13 12.20 -14.42 10.00
C PRO A 13 11.87 -13.02 10.55
N LEU A 14 11.24 -12.18 9.71
CA LEU A 14 10.85 -10.83 10.07
C LEU A 14 9.59 -10.92 10.92
N THR A 15 9.49 -10.07 11.93
CA THR A 15 8.23 -9.89 12.66
C THR A 15 7.37 -8.84 11.98
N HIS A 16 6.09 -8.80 12.34
CA HIS A 16 5.19 -7.71 11.99
C HIS A 16 5.77 -6.34 12.37
N SER A 17 6.47 -6.26 13.51
CA SER A 17 7.16 -5.04 13.92
C SER A 17 8.34 -4.67 13.01
N ASP A 18 9.09 -5.65 12.51
CA ASP A 18 10.20 -5.40 11.60
C ASP A 18 9.70 -4.90 10.24
N ILE A 19 8.63 -5.51 9.71
CA ILE A 19 8.02 -5.07 8.45
C ILE A 19 7.49 -3.63 8.58
N ARG A 20 6.81 -3.28 9.67
CA ARG A 20 6.36 -1.89 9.90
C ARG A 20 7.54 -0.91 9.95
N ALA A 21 8.65 -1.30 10.58
CA ALA A 21 9.85 -0.48 10.61
C ALA A 21 10.51 -0.32 9.24
N LEU A 22 10.48 -1.37 8.41
CA LEU A 22 10.96 -1.34 7.02
C LEU A 22 10.06 -0.48 6.13
N ALA A 23 8.73 -0.62 6.24
CA ALA A 23 7.77 0.19 5.51
C ALA A 23 7.92 1.69 5.82
N GLY A 24 8.21 2.05 7.08
CA GLY A 24 8.48 3.43 7.48
C GLY A 24 9.88 3.96 7.10
N HIS A 25 10.73 3.16 6.45
CA HIS A 25 12.08 3.59 6.07
C HIS A 25 12.06 4.40 4.77
N HIS A 26 12.59 5.63 4.78
CA HIS A 26 12.60 6.58 3.66
C HIS A 26 13.15 6.12 2.29
N SER A 27 13.77 4.94 2.22
CA SER A 27 14.32 4.37 0.99
C SER A 27 13.58 3.11 0.54
N ILE A 28 12.49 2.78 1.22
CA ILE A 28 11.62 1.65 0.92
C ILE A 28 10.28 2.25 0.49
N ASP A 29 9.90 1.99 -0.75
CA ASP A 29 8.65 2.49 -1.31
C ASP A 29 7.47 1.56 -1.00
N ILE A 30 7.77 0.26 -0.83
CA ILE A 30 6.83 -0.77 -0.38
C ILE A 30 7.57 -1.85 0.41
N CYS A 31 6.98 -2.34 1.49
CA CYS A 31 7.41 -3.55 2.18
C CYS A 31 6.17 -4.36 2.52
N HIS A 32 6.01 -5.50 1.85
CA HIS A 32 4.79 -6.29 1.90
C HIS A 32 5.09 -7.75 2.23
N PRO A 33 4.59 -8.29 3.36
CA PRO A 33 4.79 -9.70 3.71
C PRO A 33 4.00 -10.58 2.74
N VAL A 34 4.55 -11.72 2.33
CA VAL A 34 3.89 -12.63 1.37
C VAL A 34 3.49 -13.93 2.04
N TYR A 35 4.44 -14.56 2.75
CA TYR A 35 4.23 -15.82 3.46
C TYR A 35 4.73 -15.72 4.90
N GLN A 36 4.01 -16.39 5.79
CA GLN A 36 4.33 -16.57 7.21
C GLN A 36 4.31 -18.05 7.59
N LEU A 37 4.80 -18.38 8.78
CA LEU A 37 4.69 -19.73 9.33
C LEU A 37 3.30 -19.95 9.97
N VAL A 38 2.73 -21.12 9.75
CA VAL A 38 1.44 -21.53 10.35
C VAL A 38 1.55 -21.64 11.88
N ASP A 39 2.68 -22.12 12.40
CA ASP A 39 2.92 -22.29 13.84
C ASP A 39 3.36 -21.01 14.56
N ASP A 40 3.71 -19.96 13.81
CA ASP A 40 4.12 -18.65 14.33
C ASP A 40 3.67 -17.56 13.34
N GLU A 41 2.44 -17.11 13.50
CA GLU A 41 1.82 -16.08 12.66
C GLU A 41 2.61 -14.76 12.66
N ASP A 42 3.51 -14.51 13.62
CA ASP A 42 4.36 -13.32 13.59
C ASP A 42 5.63 -13.51 12.74
N ALA A 43 5.97 -14.74 12.35
CA ALA A 43 7.18 -15.08 11.61
C ALA A 43 6.97 -14.99 10.09
N ILE A 44 7.23 -13.82 9.52
CA ILE A 44 7.24 -13.58 8.07
C ILE A 44 8.51 -14.16 7.45
N ILE A 45 8.32 -15.08 6.50
CA ILE A 45 9.40 -15.80 5.81
C ILE A 45 9.60 -15.35 4.36
N SER A 46 8.64 -14.62 3.79
CA SER A 46 8.74 -14.05 2.44
C SER A 46 8.21 -12.63 2.42
N VAL A 47 8.89 -11.74 1.70
CA VAL A 47 8.54 -10.31 1.62
C VAL A 47 8.89 -9.75 0.25
N PHE A 48 8.02 -8.86 -0.25
CA PHE A 48 8.33 -7.95 -1.35
C PHE A 48 8.84 -6.62 -0.79
N ILE A 49 10.01 -6.17 -1.24
CA ILE A 49 10.59 -4.88 -0.85
C ILE A 49 10.90 -4.05 -2.09
N GLY A 50 10.19 -2.93 -2.24
CA GLY A 50 10.48 -1.91 -3.25
C GLY A 50 11.55 -0.94 -2.79
N VAL A 51 12.62 -0.81 -3.56
CA VAL A 51 13.72 0.14 -3.33
C VAL A 51 14.02 0.87 -4.64
N GLY A 52 13.56 2.12 -4.77
CA GLY A 52 13.70 2.89 -6.00
C GLY A 52 12.81 2.31 -7.10
N GLU A 53 13.37 2.08 -8.29
CA GLU A 53 12.62 1.53 -9.44
C GLU A 53 12.57 -0.01 -9.44
N GLN A 54 12.96 -0.68 -8.36
CA GLN A 54 12.95 -2.15 -8.30
C GLN A 54 12.14 -2.67 -7.13
N VAL A 55 11.40 -3.75 -7.38
CA VAL A 55 10.80 -4.59 -6.35
C VAL A 55 11.59 -5.88 -6.23
N HIS A 56 12.01 -6.20 -5.01
CA HIS A 56 12.80 -7.38 -4.68
C HIS A 56 11.93 -8.41 -3.98
N VAL A 57 12.06 -9.67 -4.40
CA VAL A 57 11.44 -10.80 -3.70
C VAL A 57 12.48 -11.46 -2.82
N LEU A 58 12.25 -11.44 -1.51
CA LEU A 58 13.16 -11.97 -0.52
C LEU A 58 12.50 -13.10 0.25
N ILE A 59 13.22 -14.21 0.41
CA ILE A 59 12.79 -15.37 1.21
C ILE A 59 13.86 -15.63 2.27
N PHE A 60 13.44 -15.87 3.50
CA PHE A 60 14.33 -16.29 4.58
C PHE A 60 14.74 -17.75 4.38
N ASP A 61 16.03 -18.00 4.26
CA ASP A 61 16.60 -19.36 4.18
C ASP A 61 16.97 -19.81 5.62
N PRO A 62 16.26 -20.80 6.19
CA PRO A 62 16.48 -21.22 7.57
C PRO A 62 17.80 -21.96 7.77
N GLU A 63 18.32 -22.64 6.74
CA GLU A 63 19.61 -23.33 6.81
C GLU A 63 20.77 -22.33 6.87
N LYS A 64 20.70 -21.28 6.04
CA LYS A 64 21.71 -20.22 5.99
C LYS A 64 21.52 -19.14 7.05
N ARG A 65 20.34 -19.10 7.68
CA ARG A 65 19.90 -18.03 8.58
C ARG A 65 20.05 -16.65 7.95
N ALA A 66 19.60 -16.52 6.71
CA ALA A 66 19.79 -15.30 5.93
C ALA A 66 18.63 -15.05 4.97
N TRP A 67 18.38 -13.77 4.70
CA TRP A 67 17.47 -13.35 3.65
C TRP A 67 18.13 -13.47 2.28
N VAL A 68 17.53 -14.28 1.42
CA VAL A 68 18.00 -14.53 0.06
C VAL A 68 17.13 -13.74 -0.90
N LYS A 69 17.76 -12.93 -1.74
CA LYS A 69 17.08 -12.31 -2.87
C LYS A 69 16.85 -13.36 -3.95
N VAL A 70 15.60 -13.75 -4.12
CA VAL A 70 15.20 -14.78 -5.08
C VAL A 70 15.00 -14.15 -6.44
N ASP A 71 14.35 -13.00 -6.51
CA ASP A 71 14.17 -12.28 -7.76
C ASP A 71 14.08 -10.76 -7.59
N SER A 72 14.02 -10.04 -8.72
CA SER A 72 13.74 -8.61 -8.77
C SER A 72 13.10 -8.20 -10.09
N THR A 73 12.07 -7.37 -10.02
CA THR A 73 11.41 -6.77 -11.17
C THR A 73 11.50 -5.25 -11.12
N GLY A 74 11.34 -4.60 -12.28
CA GLY A 74 11.32 -3.14 -12.42
C GLY A 74 9.94 -2.52 -12.18
N SER A 75 8.88 -3.32 -12.08
CA SER A 75 7.54 -2.84 -11.76
C SER A 75 6.76 -3.89 -10.99
N TRP A 76 5.79 -3.41 -10.21
CA TRP A 76 4.86 -4.27 -9.49
C TRP A 76 3.96 -5.09 -10.42
N GLU A 77 3.54 -4.52 -11.56
CA GLU A 77 2.82 -5.23 -12.63
C GLU A 77 3.63 -6.44 -13.15
N GLY A 78 4.97 -6.34 -13.14
CA GLY A 78 5.85 -7.47 -13.45
C GLY A 78 5.88 -8.58 -12.40
N LEU A 79 5.25 -8.40 -11.24
CA LEU A 79 4.97 -9.49 -10.28
C LEU A 79 3.61 -10.15 -10.52
N THR A 80 2.67 -9.50 -11.21
CA THR A 80 1.24 -9.88 -11.19
C THR A 80 0.68 -10.22 -12.57
N GLU A 81 1.20 -9.64 -13.65
CA GLU A 81 0.63 -9.75 -15.00
C GLU A 81 1.54 -10.41 -16.06
N ASP A 82 2.86 -10.61 -15.83
CA ASP A 82 3.74 -11.09 -16.89
C ASP A 82 4.88 -12.03 -16.44
N VAL A 83 5.32 -12.84 -17.41
CA VAL A 83 6.23 -14.01 -17.49
C VAL A 83 7.67 -13.78 -16.94
N GLY A 84 7.89 -12.69 -16.19
CA GLY A 84 9.21 -12.23 -15.71
C GLY A 84 9.61 -12.74 -14.33
N LEU A 85 8.65 -12.99 -13.44
CA LEU A 85 8.90 -13.77 -12.23
C LEU A 85 9.01 -15.24 -12.62
N ASP A 86 10.14 -15.84 -12.27
CA ASP A 86 10.28 -17.29 -12.32
C ASP A 86 9.54 -17.87 -11.11
N ASP A 87 8.21 -18.00 -11.23
CA ASP A 87 7.33 -18.60 -10.22
C ASP A 87 7.81 -19.99 -9.80
N ASP A 88 8.37 -20.76 -10.74
CA ASP A 88 9.00 -22.04 -10.47
C ASP A 88 10.19 -21.87 -9.52
N ARG A 89 11.03 -20.84 -9.72
CA ARG A 89 12.16 -20.54 -8.82
C ARG A 89 11.75 -20.00 -7.46
N LEU A 90 10.68 -19.21 -7.38
CA LEU A 90 10.11 -18.81 -6.10
C LEU A 90 9.65 -20.04 -5.32
N THR A 91 8.86 -20.88 -5.98
CA THR A 91 8.31 -22.12 -5.43
C THR A 91 9.45 -23.05 -5.01
N GLU A 92 10.43 -23.30 -5.86
CA GLU A 92 11.62 -24.12 -5.55
C GLU A 92 12.38 -23.59 -4.32
N GLN A 93 12.52 -22.27 -4.18
CA GLN A 93 13.25 -21.69 -3.05
C GLN A 93 12.46 -21.78 -1.73
N ILE A 94 11.14 -21.71 -1.79
CA ILE A 94 10.24 -21.93 -0.65
C ILE A 94 10.25 -23.41 -0.27
N GLU A 95 9.99 -24.31 -1.22
CA GLU A 95 9.96 -25.76 -1.04
C GLU A 95 11.32 -26.33 -0.58
N ALA A 96 12.43 -25.65 -0.88
CA ALA A 96 13.75 -26.03 -0.38
C ALA A 96 13.95 -25.76 1.13
N GLY A 97 13.18 -24.83 1.70
CA GLY A 97 13.35 -24.38 3.08
C GLY A 97 12.18 -24.68 4.01
N TYR A 98 10.99 -24.93 3.47
CA TYR A 98 9.74 -25.07 4.20
C TYR A 98 8.84 -26.12 3.56
N ASP A 99 8.11 -26.87 4.38
CA ASP A 99 7.03 -27.74 3.89
C ASP A 99 5.77 -26.90 3.57
N GLU A 100 4.97 -27.34 2.59
CA GLU A 100 3.77 -26.60 2.13
C GLU A 100 2.74 -26.36 3.25
N ASP A 101 2.65 -27.27 4.23
CA ASP A 101 1.75 -27.14 5.38
C ASP A 101 2.34 -26.34 6.56
N GLU A 102 3.60 -25.93 6.47
CA GLU A 102 4.24 -25.06 7.47
C GLU A 102 4.07 -23.57 7.15
N ILE A 103 3.63 -23.24 5.92
CA ILE A 103 3.54 -21.87 5.44
C ILE A 103 2.12 -21.52 5.00
N GLU A 104 1.75 -20.28 5.20
CA GLU A 104 0.49 -19.74 4.71
C GLU A 104 0.68 -18.28 4.25
N PRO A 105 -0.23 -17.75 3.40
CA PRO A 105 -0.21 -16.34 3.05
C PRO A 105 -0.25 -15.48 4.30
N ALA A 106 0.70 -14.54 4.42
CA ALA A 106 0.78 -13.65 5.58
C ALA A 106 -0.36 -12.61 5.64
N GLY A 107 -1.12 -12.47 4.54
CA GLY A 107 -2.09 -11.41 4.36
C GLY A 107 -1.44 -10.02 4.46
N TYR A 108 -2.27 -8.99 4.60
CA TYR A 108 -1.76 -7.67 4.93
C TYR A 108 -1.61 -7.50 6.44
N LEU A 109 -0.44 -7.02 6.83
CA LEU A 109 -0.04 -6.70 8.21
C LEU A 109 -0.99 -5.73 8.94
N ASN A 110 -1.62 -4.85 8.16
CA ASN A 110 -2.72 -3.96 8.46
C ASN A 110 -3.64 -3.98 7.22
N ASP A 111 -4.89 -3.51 7.28
CA ASP A 111 -5.67 -3.27 6.05
C ASP A 111 -4.80 -2.52 5.00
N PRO A 112 -4.74 -2.96 3.72
CA PRO A 112 -3.85 -2.37 2.71
C PRO A 112 -4.06 -0.86 2.58
N LEU A 113 -5.29 -0.39 2.76
CA LEU A 113 -5.64 1.02 2.66
C LEU A 113 -5.16 1.80 3.88
N ASP A 114 -5.28 1.23 5.08
CA ASP A 114 -4.75 1.81 6.32
C ASP A 114 -3.22 1.83 6.33
N GLY A 115 -2.61 0.74 5.85
CA GLY A 115 -1.15 0.64 5.67
C GLY A 115 -0.63 1.68 4.68
N PHE A 116 -1.36 1.92 3.59
CA PHE A 116 -1.07 3.00 2.66
C PHE A 116 -1.20 4.38 3.34
N ALA A 117 -2.28 4.62 4.09
CA ALA A 117 -2.51 5.89 4.81
C ALA A 117 -1.34 6.22 5.74
N ALA A 118 -0.84 5.23 6.49
CA ALA A 118 0.24 5.39 7.45
C ALA A 118 1.59 5.78 6.81
N ASN A 119 1.78 5.52 5.51
CA ASN A 119 3.00 5.85 4.76
C ASN A 119 2.91 7.20 4.02
N LEU A 120 1.76 7.86 4.06
CA LEU A 120 1.63 9.20 3.49
C LEU A 120 2.38 10.24 4.34
N PRO A 121 2.87 11.33 3.73
CA PRO A 121 3.42 12.45 4.47
C PRO A 121 2.46 12.94 5.55
N GLN A 122 2.99 13.33 6.72
CA GLN A 122 2.21 13.92 7.82
C GLN A 122 1.81 15.39 7.54
N GLU A 123 1.51 15.69 6.28
CA GLU A 123 1.04 17.00 5.83
C GLU A 123 0.11 16.83 4.60
N PRO A 124 -0.79 17.81 4.36
CA PRO A 124 -1.60 17.87 3.16
C PRO A 124 -0.79 17.86 1.85
N LEU A 125 -1.30 17.13 0.86
CA LEU A 125 -0.60 16.88 -0.40
C LEU A 125 -0.88 17.96 -1.44
N THR A 126 0.03 18.13 -2.40
CA THR A 126 -0.27 18.86 -3.64
C THR A 126 -1.01 17.97 -4.64
N ALA A 127 -1.69 18.58 -5.63
CA ALA A 127 -2.27 17.82 -6.75
C ALA A 127 -1.23 16.92 -7.43
N ALA A 128 -0.02 17.43 -7.68
CA ALA A 128 1.05 16.67 -8.33
C ALA A 128 1.50 15.46 -7.50
N GLN A 129 1.52 15.56 -6.17
CA GLN A 129 1.83 14.43 -5.30
C GLN A 129 0.73 13.37 -5.32
N ILE A 130 -0.54 13.77 -5.39
CA ILE A 130 -1.67 12.84 -5.50
C ILE A 130 -1.68 12.17 -6.87
N THR A 131 -1.48 12.92 -7.96
CA THR A 131 -1.36 12.30 -9.30
C THR A 131 -0.19 11.30 -9.35
N ALA A 132 0.95 11.63 -8.74
CA ALA A 132 2.09 10.71 -8.64
C ALA A 132 1.81 9.45 -7.78
N ILE A 133 0.77 9.46 -6.95
CA ILE A 133 0.29 8.25 -6.27
C ILE A 133 -0.41 7.32 -7.28
N GLY A 134 -1.20 7.87 -8.20
CA GLY A 134 -1.87 7.13 -9.28
C GLY A 134 -0.93 6.64 -10.39
N ASP A 135 0.33 7.09 -10.39
CA ASP A 135 1.37 6.56 -11.28
C ASP A 135 2.03 5.27 -10.71
N ARG A 136 1.55 4.79 -9.55
CA ARG A 136 2.04 3.55 -8.92
C ARG A 136 1.24 2.36 -9.45
N GLY A 137 1.91 1.26 -9.82
CA GLY A 137 1.27 0.15 -10.52
C GLY A 137 0.07 -0.52 -9.83
N PHE A 138 -0.07 -0.44 -8.51
CA PHE A 138 -1.22 -0.98 -7.76
C PHE A 138 -2.30 0.07 -7.45
N ILE A 139 -2.10 1.31 -7.89
CA ILE A 139 -3.05 2.42 -7.72
C ILE A 139 -3.35 2.94 -9.11
N PRO A 140 -4.26 2.32 -9.87
CA PRO A 140 -4.55 2.74 -11.24
C PRO A 140 -5.03 4.19 -11.34
N GLU A 141 -5.57 4.74 -10.24
CA GLU A 141 -6.12 6.08 -10.23
C GLU A 141 -6.06 6.71 -8.84
N ALA A 142 -5.68 7.99 -8.77
CA ALA A 142 -5.76 8.81 -7.58
C ALA A 142 -6.21 10.23 -7.96
N ILE A 143 -7.35 10.65 -7.42
CA ILE A 143 -8.05 11.89 -7.77
C ILE A 143 -8.00 12.84 -6.57
N PRO A 144 -7.33 14.01 -6.68
CA PRO A 144 -7.41 15.06 -5.68
C PRO A 144 -8.87 15.51 -5.50
N PHE A 145 -9.35 15.57 -4.26
CA PHE A 145 -10.77 15.89 -4.01
C PHE A 145 -10.93 17.28 -3.39
N THR A 146 -10.68 17.46 -2.09
CA THR A 146 -10.89 18.74 -1.41
C THR A 146 -9.59 19.40 -1.03
N ARG A 147 -9.52 20.71 -1.29
CA ARG A 147 -8.32 21.54 -1.09
C ARG A 147 -8.53 22.59 -0.03
N HIS A 148 -7.49 22.83 0.77
CA HIS A 148 -7.43 23.91 1.74
C HIS A 148 -7.02 25.24 1.06
N LYS A 149 -7.82 26.30 1.22
CA LYS A 149 -7.70 27.58 0.48
C LYS A 149 -6.37 28.29 0.72
N SER A 150 -5.89 28.31 1.97
CA SER A 150 -4.75 29.17 2.34
C SER A 150 -3.41 28.57 1.95
N THR A 151 -3.32 27.25 1.83
CA THR A 151 -2.09 26.51 1.55
C THR A 151 -2.06 25.92 0.14
N ASP A 152 -3.20 25.92 -0.56
CA ASP A 152 -3.35 25.30 -1.88
C ASP A 152 -2.99 23.79 -1.85
N ARG A 153 -3.27 23.13 -0.72
CA ARG A 153 -2.99 21.70 -0.49
C ARG A 153 -4.28 20.92 -0.31
N TYR A 154 -4.31 19.71 -0.85
CA TYR A 154 -5.39 18.76 -0.73
C TYR A 154 -5.36 18.08 0.62
N VAL A 155 -6.49 18.15 1.31
CA VAL A 155 -6.77 17.51 2.60
C VAL A 155 -7.57 16.22 2.41
N SER A 156 -8.00 15.94 1.17
CA SER A 156 -8.60 14.68 0.80
C SER A 156 -8.33 14.33 -0.66
N PHE A 157 -8.38 13.03 -0.93
CA PHE A 157 -8.34 12.47 -2.28
C PHE A 157 -9.03 11.11 -2.26
N VAL A 158 -9.37 10.61 -3.44
CA VAL A 158 -9.92 9.26 -3.63
C VAL A 158 -8.95 8.47 -4.50
N LEU A 159 -8.81 7.18 -4.26
CA LEU A 159 -8.05 6.30 -5.14
C LEU A 159 -8.81 5.00 -5.45
N ALA A 160 -8.40 4.39 -6.54
CA ALA A 160 -8.62 2.98 -6.82
C ALA A 160 -7.32 2.23 -6.48
N PHE A 161 -7.44 1.05 -5.88
CA PHE A 161 -6.33 0.20 -5.47
C PHE A 161 -6.61 -1.21 -5.99
N ASP A 162 -5.81 -1.65 -6.95
CA ASP A 162 -5.85 -3.01 -7.47
C ASP A 162 -4.92 -3.86 -6.59
N GLU A 163 -5.53 -4.66 -5.74
CA GLU A 163 -4.92 -5.56 -4.76
C GLU A 163 -4.60 -6.89 -5.46
N PRO A 164 -3.32 -7.20 -5.70
CA PRO A 164 -3.00 -8.29 -6.62
C PRO A 164 -2.91 -9.67 -5.97
N ILE A 165 -2.85 -9.78 -4.62
CA ILE A 165 -2.60 -11.04 -3.94
C ILE A 165 -3.89 -11.81 -3.75
N GLU A 166 -4.93 -11.14 -3.24
CA GLU A 166 -6.29 -11.68 -3.20
C GLU A 166 -7.08 -11.32 -4.47
N ASN A 167 -6.45 -10.63 -5.43
CA ASN A 167 -7.03 -10.20 -6.71
C ASN A 167 -8.30 -9.36 -6.51
N ARG A 168 -8.22 -8.36 -5.62
CA ARG A 168 -9.33 -7.47 -5.27
C ARG A 168 -9.20 -6.10 -5.92
N ARG A 169 -10.33 -5.47 -6.22
CA ARG A 169 -10.37 -4.05 -6.61
C ARG A 169 -11.06 -3.27 -5.51
N LEU A 170 -10.27 -2.43 -4.85
CA LEU A 170 -10.72 -1.58 -3.74
C LEU A 170 -10.75 -0.13 -4.20
N PHE A 171 -11.70 0.63 -3.67
CA PHE A 171 -11.67 2.08 -3.79
C PHE A 171 -11.71 2.68 -2.40
N ALA A 172 -10.99 3.77 -2.19
CA ALA A 172 -10.90 4.39 -0.88
C ALA A 172 -10.79 5.90 -0.96
N ALA A 173 -11.48 6.56 -0.05
CA ALA A 173 -11.37 7.99 0.17
C ALA A 173 -10.52 8.25 1.40
N TYR A 174 -9.55 9.13 1.25
CA TYR A 174 -8.59 9.48 2.29
C TYR A 174 -8.82 10.90 2.76
N GLY A 175 -8.75 11.10 4.07
CA GLY A 175 -8.82 12.40 4.73
C GLY A 175 -7.58 12.66 5.59
N TYR A 176 -7.03 13.86 5.52
CA TYR A 176 -5.98 14.31 6.43
C TYR A 176 -6.62 14.87 7.70
N ASN A 177 -6.32 14.27 8.85
CA ASN A 177 -6.83 14.71 10.14
C ASN A 177 -5.87 15.75 10.77
N PRO A 178 -6.28 17.03 10.89
CA PRO A 178 -5.40 18.08 11.38
C PRO A 178 -5.15 18.00 12.89
N GLU A 179 -5.97 17.26 13.65
CA GLU A 179 -5.80 17.10 15.10
C GLU A 179 -4.68 16.10 15.43
N THR A 180 -4.60 15.03 14.64
CA THR A 180 -3.61 13.94 14.80
C THR A 180 -2.41 14.07 13.88
N ASN A 181 -2.49 14.93 12.84
CA ASN A 181 -1.52 15.07 11.76
C ASN A 181 -1.25 13.75 11.00
N THR A 182 -2.32 12.97 10.77
CA THR A 182 -2.26 11.69 10.06
C THR A 182 -3.26 11.64 8.93
N TRP A 183 -2.97 10.80 7.93
CA TRP A 183 -3.96 10.41 6.93
C TRP A 183 -4.76 9.21 7.43
N GLU A 184 -6.05 9.21 7.13
CA GLU A 184 -7.00 8.19 7.56
C GLU A 184 -7.87 7.76 6.37
N VAL A 185 -8.25 6.48 6.35
CA VAL A 185 -9.26 5.97 5.42
C VAL A 185 -10.63 6.45 5.92
N ALA A 186 -11.20 7.44 5.25
CA ALA A 186 -12.52 7.96 5.60
C ALA A 186 -13.65 7.01 5.19
N HIS A 187 -13.47 6.34 4.04
CA HIS A 187 -14.37 5.29 3.57
C HIS A 187 -13.67 4.40 2.55
N SER A 188 -14.10 3.15 2.45
CA SER A 188 -13.62 2.21 1.44
C SER A 188 -14.73 1.30 0.93
N LEU A 189 -14.59 0.87 -0.31
CA LEU A 189 -15.50 -0.03 -1.01
C LEU A 189 -14.70 -1.15 -1.69
N ASP A 190 -15.12 -2.39 -1.44
CA ASP A 190 -14.65 -3.55 -2.20
C ASP A 190 -15.63 -3.81 -3.35
N VAL A 191 -15.13 -3.79 -4.59
CA VAL A 191 -15.94 -4.00 -5.79
C VAL A 191 -15.48 -5.21 -6.61
N THR A 192 -14.65 -6.08 -6.02
CA THR A 192 -14.08 -7.27 -6.69
C THR A 192 -15.13 -8.14 -7.38
N ASP A 193 -16.26 -8.37 -6.71
CA ASP A 193 -17.33 -9.25 -7.19
C ASP A 193 -18.55 -8.51 -7.75
N VAL A 194 -18.46 -7.18 -7.90
CA VAL A 194 -19.58 -6.36 -8.33
C VAL A 194 -19.20 -5.59 -9.58
N GLU A 195 -19.94 -5.79 -10.68
CA GLU A 195 -19.95 -4.86 -11.81
C GLU A 195 -20.59 -3.54 -11.34
N ARG A 196 -19.84 -2.74 -10.58
CA ARG A 196 -20.17 -1.34 -10.35
C ARG A 196 -19.45 -0.51 -11.38
N ASP A 197 -20.17 0.49 -11.88
CA ASP A 197 -19.57 1.57 -12.64
C ASP A 197 -18.65 2.37 -11.71
N ASP A 198 -17.39 2.58 -12.11
CA ASP A 198 -16.40 3.34 -11.34
C ASP A 198 -16.94 4.73 -11.00
N GLU A 199 -17.75 5.34 -11.89
CA GLU A 199 -18.42 6.63 -11.64
C GLU A 199 -19.31 6.58 -10.38
N ALA A 200 -20.17 5.56 -10.25
CA ALA A 200 -21.05 5.41 -9.10
C ALA A 200 -20.27 5.08 -7.80
N VAL A 201 -19.13 4.42 -7.92
CA VAL A 201 -18.22 4.15 -6.79
C VAL A 201 -17.59 5.45 -6.30
N PHE A 202 -17.10 6.28 -7.22
CA PHE A 202 -16.52 7.59 -6.89
C PHE A 202 -17.57 8.54 -6.33
N GLU A 203 -18.80 8.58 -6.85
CA GLU A 203 -19.90 9.37 -6.27
C GLU A 203 -20.16 8.98 -4.81
N THR A 204 -20.23 7.67 -4.52
CA THR A 204 -20.42 7.17 -3.15
C THR A 204 -19.27 7.64 -2.25
N LEU A 205 -18.02 7.49 -2.71
CA LEU A 205 -16.85 7.91 -1.94
C LEU A 205 -16.81 9.42 -1.73
N ALA A 206 -17.21 10.21 -2.74
CA ALA A 206 -17.31 11.66 -2.67
C ALA A 206 -18.32 12.12 -1.61
N GLU A 207 -19.47 11.46 -1.49
CA GLU A 207 -20.46 11.75 -0.44
C GLU A 207 -19.89 11.48 0.96
N HIS A 208 -19.25 10.32 1.13
CA HIS A 208 -18.68 9.90 2.41
C HIS A 208 -17.51 10.80 2.85
N ILE A 209 -16.59 11.12 1.93
CA ILE A 209 -15.45 11.99 2.25
C ILE A 209 -15.90 13.43 2.51
N THR A 210 -16.93 13.93 1.84
CA THR A 210 -17.49 15.26 2.12
C THR A 210 -18.05 15.34 3.54
N THR A 211 -18.74 14.29 3.99
CA THR A 211 -19.23 14.20 5.38
C THR A 211 -18.05 14.21 6.36
N TRP A 212 -17.07 13.34 6.13
CA TRP A 212 -15.87 13.26 6.99
C TRP A 212 -15.13 14.59 7.06
N ILE A 213 -14.94 15.29 5.94
CA ILE A 213 -14.27 16.59 5.88
C ILE A 213 -15.03 17.64 6.67
N THR A 214 -16.36 17.66 6.58
CA THR A 214 -17.20 18.62 7.30
C THR A 214 -17.08 18.47 8.81
N ASP A 215 -16.76 17.25 9.29
CA ASP A 215 -16.53 16.98 10.71
C ASP A 215 -15.13 17.44 11.20
N HIS A 216 -14.14 17.53 10.30
CA HIS A 216 -12.73 17.81 10.66
C HIS A 216 -12.24 19.21 10.27
N TYR A 217 -12.97 19.92 9.41
CA TYR A 217 -12.59 21.22 8.87
C TYR A 217 -13.74 22.21 8.89
N GLU A 218 -13.42 23.49 9.07
CA GLU A 218 -14.37 24.54 8.77
C GLU A 218 -14.52 24.70 7.25
N LEU A 219 -15.73 24.53 6.71
CA LEU A 219 -16.00 24.65 5.26
C LEU A 219 -15.51 25.98 4.66
N SER A 220 -15.43 27.03 5.46
CA SER A 220 -14.93 28.34 5.01
C SER A 220 -13.45 28.32 4.60
N GLU A 221 -12.67 27.36 5.12
CA GLU A 221 -11.25 27.15 4.86
C GLU A 221 -11.00 26.29 3.61
N LEU A 222 -12.05 25.66 3.07
CA LEU A 222 -11.95 24.66 2.00
C LEU A 222 -12.43 25.20 0.66
N ALA A 223 -11.62 25.00 -0.37
CA ALA A 223 -12.02 25.21 -1.76
C ALA A 223 -12.90 24.03 -2.19
N ILE A 224 -14.18 24.13 -1.86
CA ILE A 224 -15.25 23.31 -2.43
C ILE A 224 -15.65 24.05 -3.69
N ASP A 225 -15.54 23.42 -4.87
CA ASP A 225 -16.05 24.02 -6.10
C ASP A 225 -17.56 24.21 -5.95
N GLU A 226 -18.01 25.45 -5.84
CA GLU A 226 -19.43 25.83 -5.77
C GLU A 226 -20.12 25.75 -7.16
N GLU A 227 -19.42 25.27 -8.20
CA GLU A 227 -19.94 25.13 -9.56
C GLU A 227 -20.72 23.82 -9.75
N ASP A 228 -21.80 23.60 -8.99
CA ASP A 228 -22.93 22.75 -9.40
C ASP A 228 -24.17 22.90 -8.50
N VAL A 229 -24.43 24.13 -8.03
CA VAL A 229 -25.73 24.50 -7.44
C VAL A 229 -26.33 25.66 -8.22
N SER A 230 -26.81 25.37 -9.44
CA SER A 230 -27.68 26.29 -10.19
C SER A 230 -28.77 25.55 -10.95
#